data_AF-A0A7D9EDG7-F1
#
_entry.id   AF-A0A7D9EDG7-F1
#
_cell.length_a   1.000
_cell.length_b   1.000
_cell.length_c   1.000
_cell.angle_alpha   90.00
_cell.angle_beta   90.00
_cell.angle_gamma   90.00
#
_symmetry.space_group_name_H-M   'P 1'
#
loop_
_entity.id
_entity.type
_entity.pdbx_description
1 polymer ?
#
loop_
_entity_poly.entity_id
_entity_poly.type
_entity_poly.pdbx_seq_one_letter_code
_entity_poly.pdbx_strand_id
1 'polypeptide(L)'
;MLQWPTTSQYPSDLNSRRIFVIRTLGNALDKYRSVTLDLFNGAFAVQRKVIMEKSRQVLGTAPTTSEYNKVLQELGLERKGTCWYIRGTQSGTLRT
;
A
#
# COMPACT_ATOMS: atom_id res chain seq x y z
N MET A 1 5.45 -8.65 -7.52
CA MET A 1 4.09 -8.25 -7.97
C MET A 1 3.16 -8.30 -6.76
N LEU A 2 2.06 -7.54 -6.73
CA LEU A 2 1.05 -7.68 -5.67
C LEU A 2 0.56 -9.14 -5.63
N GLN A 3 0.59 -9.75 -4.45
CA GLN A 3 0.14 -11.13 -4.26
C GLN A 3 -1.38 -11.17 -4.09
N TRP A 4 -2.12 -11.16 -5.20
CA TRP A 4 -3.58 -11.28 -5.18
C TRP A 4 -4.02 -12.59 -4.50
N PRO A 5 -5.05 -12.58 -3.64
CA PRO A 5 -5.61 -13.80 -3.08
C PRO A 5 -6.15 -14.72 -4.17
N THR A 6 -6.09 -16.03 -3.94
CA THR A 6 -6.53 -17.06 -4.89
C THR A 6 -8.01 -17.41 -4.78
N THR A 7 -8.80 -16.65 -4.01
CA THR A 7 -10.23 -16.90 -3.84
C THR A 7 -11.02 -16.50 -5.09
N SER A 8 -12.17 -17.15 -5.30
CA SER A 8 -13.06 -16.93 -6.45
C SER A 8 -13.64 -15.50 -6.56
N GLN A 9 -13.45 -14.67 -5.53
CA GLN A 9 -13.92 -13.29 -5.47
C GLN A 9 -13.05 -12.31 -6.27
N TYR A 10 -11.85 -12.72 -6.70
CA TYR A 10 -10.93 -11.87 -7.45
C TYR A 10 -10.86 -12.30 -8.91
N PRO A 11 -10.73 -11.35 -9.87
CA PRO A 11 -10.65 -11.68 -11.30
C PRO A 11 -9.53 -12.68 -11.54
N SER A 12 -9.77 -13.74 -12.32
CA SER A 12 -8.76 -14.75 -12.66
C SER A 12 -7.75 -14.23 -13.68
N ASP A 13 -8.12 -13.23 -14.47
CA ASP A 13 -7.27 -12.67 -15.50
C ASP A 13 -6.17 -11.76 -14.93
N LEU A 14 -4.98 -11.89 -15.49
CA LEU A 14 -3.80 -11.17 -15.01
C LEU A 14 -3.84 -9.66 -15.31
N ASN A 15 -4.63 -9.22 -16.28
CA ASN A 15 -4.67 -7.82 -16.70
C ASN A 15 -5.49 -6.98 -15.71
N SER A 16 -6.62 -7.49 -15.24
CA SER A 16 -7.44 -6.88 -14.18
C SER A 16 -6.72 -6.82 -12.82
N ARG A 17 -5.62 -7.56 -12.69
CA ARG A 17 -4.75 -7.59 -11.50
C ARG A 17 -3.59 -6.59 -11.56
N ARG A 18 -3.43 -5.85 -12.66
CA ARG A 18 -2.36 -4.84 -12.80
C ARG A 18 -2.78 -3.56 -12.11
N ILE A 19 -1.90 -3.07 -11.24
CA ILE A 19 -2.09 -1.81 -10.54
C ILE A 19 -0.95 -0.89 -10.93
N PHE A 20 -1.30 0.32 -11.33
CA PHE A 20 -0.37 1.40 -11.60
C PHE A 20 -0.45 2.41 -10.46
N VAL A 21 0.70 2.83 -9.98
CA VAL A 21 0.82 3.77 -8.86
C VAL A 21 1.86 4.83 -9.19
N ILE A 22 1.59 6.06 -8.79
CA ILE A 22 2.55 7.16 -8.92
C ILE A 22 3.52 7.05 -7.74
N ARG A 23 4.80 6.80 -8.05
CA ARG A 23 5.83 6.56 -7.02
C ARG A 23 6.36 7.85 -6.39
N THR A 24 6.39 8.94 -7.15
CA THR A 24 7.00 10.21 -6.75
C THR A 24 6.10 11.38 -7.09
N LEU A 25 5.85 12.25 -6.11
CA LEU A 25 5.08 13.49 -6.24
C LEU A 25 5.97 14.74 -6.17
N GLY A 26 7.29 14.57 -6.11
CA GLY A 26 8.26 15.67 -6.05
C GLY A 26 8.35 16.31 -4.65
N ASN A 27 8.10 15.54 -3.58
CA ASN A 27 8.17 16.07 -2.21
C ASN A 27 8.90 15.14 -1.24
N ALA A 28 9.25 15.67 -0.06
CA ALA A 28 10.08 14.99 0.93
C ALA A 28 9.51 13.64 1.45
N LEU A 29 8.21 13.38 1.25
CA LEU A 29 7.57 12.13 1.66
C LEU A 29 7.68 11.01 0.61
N ASP A 30 8.22 11.30 -0.57
CA ASP A 30 8.38 10.30 -1.64
C ASP A 30 9.21 9.10 -1.19
N LYS A 31 10.19 9.33 -0.31
CA LYS A 31 10.97 8.24 0.31
C LYS A 31 10.09 7.24 1.08
N TYR A 32 9.11 7.72 1.84
CA TYR A 32 8.21 6.87 2.61
C TYR A 32 7.13 6.25 1.70
N ARG A 33 6.67 6.97 0.67
CA ARG A 33 5.76 6.41 -0.34
C ARG A 33 6.42 5.23 -1.07
N SER A 34 7.66 5.41 -1.50
CA SER A 34 8.44 4.35 -2.16
C SER A 34 8.54 3.11 -1.29
N VAL A 35 8.99 3.25 -0.03
CA VAL A 35 9.10 2.13 0.90
C VAL A 35 7.75 1.44 1.12
N THR A 36 6.67 2.21 1.26
CA THR A 36 5.32 1.66 1.46
C THR A 36 4.84 0.88 0.25
N LEU A 37 5.06 1.39 -0.97
CA LEU A 37 4.68 0.71 -2.21
C LEU A 37 5.52 -0.55 -2.45
N ASP A 38 6.80 -0.51 -2.12
CA ASP A 38 7.69 -1.67 -2.25
C ASP A 38 7.23 -2.83 -1.33
N LEU A 39 6.58 -2.55 -0.19
CA LEU A 39 6.00 -3.61 0.66
C LEU A 39 4.82 -4.34 -0.01
N PHE A 40 4.05 -3.66 -0.86
CA PHE A 40 3.00 -4.31 -1.65
C PHE A 40 3.57 -5.13 -2.82
N ASN A 41 4.87 -5.01 -3.12
CA ASN A 41 5.55 -5.86 -4.07
C ASN A 41 5.86 -7.26 -3.49
N GLY A 42 4.84 -7.97 -3.04
CA GLY A 42 4.99 -9.27 -2.38
C GLY A 42 3.97 -9.53 -1.28
N ALA A 43 3.14 -8.56 -0.94
CA ALA A 43 2.07 -8.72 0.05
C ALA A 43 0.78 -8.05 -0.45
N PHE A 44 -0.36 -8.70 -0.24
CA PHE A 44 -1.67 -8.11 -0.54
C PHE A 44 -2.07 -6.99 0.42
N ALA A 45 -1.57 -7.08 1.66
CA ALA A 45 -1.94 -6.23 2.76
C ALA A 45 -0.72 -6.00 3.65
N VAL A 46 -0.61 -4.80 4.22
CA VAL A 46 0.53 -4.42 5.04
C VAL A 46 0.06 -3.84 6.37
N GLN A 47 0.75 -4.18 7.46
CA GLN A 47 0.44 -3.61 8.77
C GLN A 47 1.25 -2.34 9.03
N ARG A 48 0.72 -1.44 9.88
CA ARG A 48 1.43 -0.23 10.31
C ARG A 48 2.83 -0.54 10.84
N LYS A 49 2.96 -1.57 11.69
CA LYS A 49 4.25 -1.97 12.27
C LYS A 49 5.30 -2.26 11.20
N VAL A 50 4.91 -2.99 10.14
CA VAL A 50 5.79 -3.35 9.03
C VAL A 50 6.23 -2.12 8.24
N ILE A 51 5.32 -1.17 7.99
CA ILE A 51 5.67 0.10 7.31
C ILE A 51 6.69 0.90 8.13
N MET A 52 6.45 1.04 9.44
CA MET A 52 7.32 1.80 10.33
C MET A 52 8.72 1.16 10.43
N GLU A 53 8.76 -0.16 10.59
CA GLU A 53 9.99 -0.93 10.68
C GLU A 53 10.80 -0.89 9.38
N LYS A 54 10.14 -1.10 8.23
CA LYS A 54 10.80 -1.04 6.94
C LYS A 54 11.32 0.36 6.61
N SER A 55 10.56 1.40 6.96
CA SER A 55 11.01 2.78 6.79
C SER A 55 12.27 3.04 7.60
N ARG A 56 12.31 2.63 8.87
CA ARG A 56 13.50 2.75 9.70
C ARG A 56 14.69 1.96 9.14
N GLN A 57 14.45 0.75 8.65
CA GLN A 57 15.50 -0.09 8.06
C GLN A 57 16.12 0.54 6.80
N VAL A 58 15.28 1.07 5.90
CA VAL A 58 15.74 1.56 4.58
C VAL A 58 16.21 3.00 4.63
N LEU A 59 15.57 3.85 5.44
CA LEU A 59 15.79 5.30 5.46
C LEU A 59 16.50 5.79 6.73
N GLY A 60 16.82 4.89 7.66
CA GLY A 60 17.39 5.23 8.98
C GLY A 60 16.40 5.87 9.96
N THR A 61 15.19 6.21 9.51
CA THR A 61 14.16 6.84 10.34
C THR A 61 12.76 6.38 9.94
N ALA A 62 11.83 6.44 10.90
CA ALA A 62 10.42 6.15 10.66
C ALA A 62 9.65 7.47 10.47
N PRO A 63 8.58 7.48 9.66
CA PRO A 63 7.75 8.66 9.53
C PRO A 63 7.08 9.00 10.87
N THR A 64 6.90 10.30 11.13
CA THR A 64 6.02 10.77 12.22
C THR A 64 4.57 10.34 11.95
N THR A 65 3.70 10.41 12.96
CA THR A 65 2.28 10.08 12.79
C THR A 65 1.61 10.93 11.71
N SER A 66 1.96 12.21 11.60
CA SER A 66 1.42 13.12 10.59
C SER A 66 1.87 12.73 9.18
N GLU A 67 3.17 12.51 9.00
CA GLU A 67 3.73 12.06 7.71
C GLU A 67 3.16 10.70 7.29
N TYR A 68 3.06 9.77 8.24
CA TYR A 68 2.48 8.45 8.03
C TYR A 68 1.04 8.57 7.51
N ASN A 69 0.18 9.31 8.20
CA ASN A 69 -1.22 9.47 7.79
C ASN A 69 -1.33 10.14 6.42
N LYS A 70 -0.49 11.14 6.14
CA LYS A 70 -0.45 11.82 4.85
C LYS A 70 -0.05 10.88 3.72
N VAL A 71 1.00 10.08 3.92
CA VAL A 71 1.46 9.06 2.95
C VAL A 71 0.35 8.07 2.64
N LEU A 72 -0.33 7.54 3.66
CA LEU A 72 -1.43 6.58 3.44
C LEU A 72 -2.58 7.20 2.64
N GLN A 73 -2.95 8.44 2.95
CA GLN A 73 -4.03 9.15 2.27
C GLN A 73 -3.69 9.41 0.80
N GLU A 74 -2.48 9.88 0.50
CA GLU A 74 -2.05 10.18 -0.87
C GLU A 74 -1.87 8.91 -1.71
N LEU A 75 -1.45 7.80 -1.10
CA LEU A 75 -1.42 6.49 -1.76
C LEU A 75 -2.81 5.85 -1.91
N GLY A 76 -3.86 6.48 -1.36
CA GLY A 76 -5.22 5.96 -1.41
C GLY A 76 -5.33 4.59 -0.72
N LEU A 77 -4.65 4.38 0.39
CA LEU A 77 -4.71 3.11 1.12
C LEU A 77 -5.95 3.06 2.02
N GLU A 78 -6.59 1.90 2.06
CA GLU A 78 -7.79 1.64 2.86
C GLU A 78 -7.47 0.70 4.02
N ARG A 79 -8.05 0.99 5.18
CA ARG A 79 -7.84 0.21 6.39
C ARG A 79 -8.96 -0.80 6.57
N LYS A 80 -8.60 -2.07 6.79
CA LYS A 80 -9.51 -3.11 7.27
C LYS A 80 -8.84 -3.85 8.43
N GLY A 81 -9.42 -3.70 9.63
CA GLY A 81 -8.78 -4.15 10.87
C GLY A 81 -7.46 -3.43 11.12
N THR A 82 -6.37 -4.19 11.23
CA THR A 82 -4.99 -3.72 11.48
C THR A 82 -4.15 -3.57 10.21
N CYS A 83 -4.71 -3.96 9.05
CA CYS A 83 -4.01 -3.96 7.77
C CYS A 83 -4.48 -2.84 6.84
N TRP A 84 -3.54 -2.41 6.00
CA TRP A 84 -3.73 -1.47 4.90
C TRP A 84 -3.71 -2.20 3.57
N TYR A 85 -4.56 -1.75 2.66
CA TYR A 85 -4.77 -2.32 1.34
C TYR A 85 -4.79 -1.19 0.33
N ILE A 86 -4.43 -1.47 -0.92
CA ILE A 86 -4.60 -0.50 -2.01
C ILE A 86 -6.11 -0.37 -2.27
N ARG A 87 -6.63 0.87 -2.36
CA ARG A 87 -8.04 1.10 -2.66
C ARG A 87 -8.46 0.37 -3.94
N GLY A 88 -9.65 -0.24 -3.88
CA GLY A 88 -10.22 -0.98 -5.02
C GLY A 88 -9.66 -2.39 -5.20
N THR A 89 -8.66 -2.82 -4.42
CA THR A 89 -8.20 -4.22 -4.46
C THR A 89 -9.00 -5.14 -3.57
N GLN A 90 -9.79 -4.63 -2.62
CA GLN A 90 -10.61 -5.46 -1.74
C GLN A 90 -11.96 -5.80 -2.37
N SER A 91 -12.44 -7.03 -2.13
CA SER A 91 -13.78 -7.43 -2.54
C SER A 91 -14.85 -6.65 -1.76
N GLY A 92 -15.81 -6.06 -2.48
CA GLY A 92 -16.94 -5.31 -1.92
C GLY A 92 -16.72 -3.81 -1.70
N THR A 93 -15.56 -3.26 -2.06
CA THR A 93 -15.26 -1.82 -1.86
C THR A 93 -15.42 -0.96 -3.11
N LEU A 94 -15.78 -1.56 -4.25
CA LEU A 94 -16.33 -0.83 -5.39
C LEU A 94 -17.70 -0.30 -5.00
N ARG A 95 -17.74 0.92 -4.44
CA ARG A 95 -18.97 1.69 -4.37
C ARG A 95 -19.34 2.05 -5.81
N THR A 96 -20.37 1.38 -6.33
CA THR A 96 -21.18 1.89 -7.44
C THR A 96 -21.71 3.27 -7.12
#